data_AF-A0A8S3HEF3-F1
#
_entry.id   AF-A0A8S3HEF3-F1
#
_cell.length_a   1.000
_cell.length_b   1.000
_cell.length_c   1.000
_cell.angle_alpha   90.00
_cell.angle_beta   90.00
_cell.angle_gamma   90.00
#
_symmetry.space_group_name_H-M   'P 1'
#
loop_
_entity.id
_entity.type
_entity.pdbx_description
1 polymer ?
#
loop_
_entity_poly.entity_id
_entity_poly.type
_entity_poly.pdbx_seq_one_letter_code
_entity_poly.pdbx_strand_id
1 'polypeptide(L)'
;MSTLEQVKHAIEVRPTKPFTDQKPGTSGLRKPTKTFKENQYFENFIQAYFDDLAERNKDKSPTLIVGGDGRHFVREGTRIIIQMAAANNVRLLHFIART
;
A
#
# COMPACT_ATOMS: atom_id res chain seq x y z
N MET A 1 5.79 -32.46 14.01
CA MET A 1 5.23 -31.11 14.17
C MET A 1 6.38 -30.13 13.98
N SER A 2 6.70 -29.76 12.73
CA SER A 2 7.83 -28.86 12.46
C SER A 2 7.46 -27.45 12.92
N THR A 3 8.20 -26.95 13.89
CA THR A 3 8.24 -25.55 14.29
C THR A 3 8.31 -24.70 13.04
N LEU A 4 7.27 -23.89 12.81
CA LEU A 4 7.29 -22.88 11.76
C LEU A 4 8.51 -22.00 12.04
N GLU A 5 9.53 -22.06 11.20
CA GLU A 5 10.56 -21.03 11.20
C GLU A 5 9.83 -19.71 10.94
N GLN A 6 9.78 -18.89 11.99
CA GLN A 6 9.19 -17.57 11.94
C GLN A 6 10.11 -16.72 11.06
N VAL A 7 9.83 -16.69 9.76
CA VAL A 7 10.56 -15.87 8.79
C VAL A 7 10.41 -14.41 9.22
N LYS A 8 11.44 -13.89 9.89
CA LYS A 8 11.51 -12.52 10.34
C LYS A 8 11.80 -11.65 9.13
N HIS A 9 10.75 -11.14 8.50
CA HIS A 9 10.89 -10.19 7.39
C HIS A 9 11.40 -8.87 7.97
N ALA A 10 12.59 -8.43 7.53
CA ALA A 10 13.14 -7.14 7.92
C ALA A 10 12.42 -6.02 7.16
N ILE A 11 12.16 -4.90 7.84
CA ILE A 11 11.66 -3.69 7.20
C ILE A 11 12.83 -3.03 6.47
N GLU A 12 12.65 -2.78 5.17
CA GLU A 12 13.65 -2.11 4.33
C GLU A 12 13.20 -0.67 4.05
N VAL A 13 14.05 0.32 4.34
CA VAL A 13 13.80 1.72 3.99
C VAL A 13 14.40 2.00 2.62
N ARG A 14 13.57 2.44 1.67
CA ARG A 14 13.99 2.74 0.30
C ARG A 14 13.96 4.24 0.02
N PRO A 15 15.06 4.85 -0.45
CA PRO A 15 15.03 6.22 -0.92
C PRO A 15 14.15 6.32 -2.18
N THR A 16 13.43 7.44 -2.29
CA THR A 16 12.55 7.73 -3.42
C THR A 16 12.59 9.21 -3.77
N LYS A 17 12.02 9.59 -4.91
CA LYS A 17 11.89 10.98 -5.34
C LYS A 17 10.40 11.36 -5.34
N PRO A 18 10.04 12.58 -4.89
CA PRO A 18 8.64 13.01 -4.89
C PRO A 18 8.11 13.16 -6.32
N PHE A 19 6.81 12.91 -6.49
CA PHE A 19 6.07 13.17 -7.72
C PHE A 19 5.15 14.37 -7.51
N THR A 20 5.12 15.31 -8.47
CA THR A 20 4.35 16.55 -8.34
C THR A 20 2.88 16.39 -8.76
N ASP A 21 2.52 15.25 -9.34
CA ASP A 21 1.23 15.03 -9.99
C ASP A 21 0.35 13.97 -9.30
N GLN A 22 0.71 13.59 -8.07
CA GLN A 22 -0.03 12.66 -7.20
C GLN A 22 -1.11 13.32 -6.35
N LYS A 23 -1.75 14.37 -6.88
CA LYS A 23 -2.88 15.02 -6.19
C LYS A 23 -4.19 14.27 -6.51
N PRO A 24 -4.83 13.62 -5.52
CA PRO A 24 -6.13 12.98 -5.75
C PRO A 24 -7.22 14.03 -6.04
N GLY A 25 -8.14 13.70 -6.95
CA GLY A 25 -9.36 14.47 -7.17
C GLY A 25 -10.49 14.04 -6.24
N THR A 26 -11.72 14.48 -6.52
CA THR A 26 -12.93 14.09 -5.75
C THR A 26 -13.16 12.59 -5.69
N SER A 27 -12.73 11.84 -6.71
CA SER A 27 -12.85 10.38 -6.78
C SER A 27 -11.50 9.65 -6.65
N GLY A 28 -10.53 10.27 -5.98
CA GLY A 28 -9.18 9.71 -5.78
C GLY A 28 -8.20 10.02 -6.90
N LEU A 29 -7.00 9.44 -6.81
CA LEU A 29 -5.94 9.60 -7.82
C LEU A 29 -6.24 8.72 -9.03
N ARG A 30 -6.31 9.34 -10.21
CA ARG A 30 -6.53 8.65 -11.49
C ARG A 30 -5.43 8.99 -12.47
N LYS A 31 -4.71 7.96 -12.92
CA LYS A 31 -3.64 8.04 -13.91
C LYS A 31 -3.72 6.83 -14.84
N PRO A 32 -3.15 6.91 -16.06
CA PRO A 32 -2.96 5.74 -16.90
C PRO A 32 -2.17 4.67 -16.16
N THR A 33 -2.52 3.40 -16.36
CA THR A 33 -1.84 2.24 -15.76
C THR A 33 -0.32 2.28 -15.96
N LYS A 34 0.15 2.76 -17.12
CA LYS A 34 1.58 2.92 -17.41
C LYS A 34 2.28 3.78 -16.35
N THR A 35 1.66 4.89 -15.95
CA THR A 35 2.16 5.81 -14.90
C THR A 35 2.26 5.11 -13.55
N PHE A 36 1.24 4.33 -13.17
CA PHE A 36 1.28 3.57 -11.91
C PHE A 36 2.36 2.49 -11.88
N LYS A 37 2.80 2.02 -13.06
CA LYS A 37 3.89 1.05 -13.20
C LYS A 37 5.26 1.72 -13.33
N GLU A 38 5.34 3.06 -13.35
CA GLU A 38 6.61 3.75 -13.26
C GLU A 38 7.25 3.50 -11.89
N ASN A 39 8.58 3.46 -11.86
CA ASN A 39 9.33 3.11 -10.67
C ASN A 39 8.93 4.00 -9.48
N GLN A 40 8.46 3.37 -8.39
CA GLN A 40 8.07 4.01 -7.13
C GLN A 40 6.89 4.99 -7.23
N TYR A 41 6.20 5.09 -8.37
CA TYR A 41 5.05 5.99 -8.48
C TYR A 41 3.92 5.53 -7.56
N PHE A 42 3.48 4.28 -7.69
CA PHE A 42 2.39 3.76 -6.88
C PHE A 42 2.78 3.68 -5.39
N GLU A 43 4.00 3.21 -5.09
CA GLU A 43 4.54 3.11 -3.74
C GLU A 43 4.55 4.47 -3.03
N ASN A 44 4.99 5.55 -3.69
CA ASN A 44 5.01 6.88 -3.08
C ASN A 44 3.61 7.35 -2.67
N PHE A 45 2.61 7.13 -3.52
CA PHE A 45 1.23 7.50 -3.21
C PHE A 45 0.70 6.70 -2.01
N ILE A 46 1.02 5.41 -1.93
CA ILE A 46 0.63 4.55 -0.81
C ILE A 46 1.39 4.91 0.47
N GLN A 47 2.68 5.26 0.41
CA GLN A 47 3.43 5.71 1.57
C GLN A 47 2.85 7.01 2.13
N ALA A 48 2.53 7.98 1.26
CA ALA A 48 1.88 9.22 1.68
C ALA A 48 0.53 8.98 2.38
N TYR A 49 -0.24 7.97 1.93
CA TYR A 49 -1.46 7.55 2.62
C TYR A 49 -1.16 6.97 4.02
N PHE A 50 -0.11 6.17 4.16
CA PHE A 50 0.30 5.63 5.45
C PHE A 50 0.82 6.71 6.41
N ASP A 51 1.54 7.70 5.91
CA ASP A 51 2.03 8.82 6.71
C ASP A 51 0.85 9.62 7.30
N ASP A 52 -0.15 9.94 6.47
CA ASP A 52 -1.40 10.58 6.88
C ASP A 52 -2.23 9.70 7.84
N LEU A 53 -2.23 8.38 7.63
CA LEU A 53 -2.90 7.43 8.53
C LEU A 53 -2.22 7.37 9.91
N ALA A 54 -0.89 7.38 9.95
CA ALA A 54 -0.09 7.37 11.18
C ALA A 54 -0.31 8.66 11.97
N GLU A 55 -0.36 9.82 11.30
CA GLU A 55 -0.65 11.10 11.95
C GLU A 55 -2.03 11.11 12.61
N ARG A 56 -3.05 10.52 11.96
CA ARG A 56 -4.41 10.42 12.50
C ARG A 56 -4.58 9.35 13.58
N ASN A 57 -3.68 8.37 13.66
CA ASN A 57 -3.81 7.20 14.54
C ASN A 57 -2.54 6.95 15.37
N LYS A 58 -1.99 8.01 15.98
CA LYS A 58 -0.67 8.02 16.65
C LYS A 58 -0.36 6.83 17.56
N ASP A 59 -1.37 6.22 18.17
CA ASP A 59 -1.20 5.12 19.14
C ASP A 59 -1.98 3.84 18.78
N LYS A 60 -2.46 3.70 17.54
CA LYS A 60 -3.30 2.54 17.14
C LYS A 60 -2.79 1.90 15.87
N SER A 61 -2.61 0.59 15.89
CA SER A 61 -2.41 -0.20 14.68
C SER A 61 -3.75 -0.42 13.97
N PRO A 62 -3.97 0.19 12.79
CA PRO A 62 -5.27 0.19 12.13
C PRO A 62 -5.59 -1.17 11.53
N THR A 63 -6.89 -1.38 11.27
CA THR A 63 -7.37 -2.42 10.37
C THR A 63 -7.69 -1.79 9.03
N LEU A 64 -7.14 -2.33 7.94
CA LEU A 64 -7.36 -1.85 6.58
C LEU A 64 -8.27 -2.77 5.78
N ILE A 65 -9.05 -2.17 4.90
CA ILE A 65 -9.79 -2.88 3.86
C ILE A 65 -9.21 -2.43 2.53
N VAL A 66 -8.75 -3.39 1.72
CA VAL A 66 -8.25 -3.16 0.36
C VAL A 66 -9.20 -3.83 -0.60
N GLY A 67 -9.74 -3.06 -1.55
CA GLY A 67 -10.64 -3.56 -2.57
C GLY A 67 -10.23 -3.09 -3.96
N GLY A 68 -10.79 -3.73 -4.97
CA GLY A 68 -10.60 -3.35 -6.37
C GLY A 68 -11.76 -3.83 -7.22
N ASP A 69 -11.91 -3.24 -8.40
CA ASP A 69 -12.94 -3.57 -9.38
C ASP A 69 -12.47 -4.57 -10.46
N GLY A 70 -11.32 -5.21 -10.24
CA GLY A 70 -10.77 -6.25 -11.12
C GLY A 70 -9.98 -5.74 -12.33
N ARG A 71 -9.79 -4.42 -12.49
CA ARG A 71 -9.00 -3.87 -13.61
C ARG A 71 -7.55 -4.35 -13.62
N HIS A 72 -6.89 -4.22 -14.77
CA HIS A 72 -5.45 -4.46 -14.89
C HIS A 72 -4.67 -3.69 -13.81
N PHE A 73 -3.61 -4.29 -13.28
CA PHE A 73 -2.77 -3.80 -12.16
C PHE A 73 -3.36 -3.97 -10.75
N VAL A 74 -4.64 -4.30 -10.56
CA VAL A 74 -5.22 -4.50 -9.20
C VAL A 74 -4.47 -5.56 -8.41
N ARG A 75 -4.13 -6.69 -9.03
CA ARG A 75 -3.38 -7.78 -8.37
C ARG A 75 -1.99 -7.34 -7.94
N GLU A 76 -1.26 -6.66 -8.81
CA GLU A 76 0.10 -6.17 -8.57
C GLU A 76 0.09 -5.07 -7.50
N GLY A 77 -0.78 -4.07 -7.64
CA GLY A 77 -0.96 -3.00 -6.67
C GLY A 77 -1.39 -3.49 -5.29
N THR A 78 -2.29 -4.47 -5.22
CA THR A 78 -2.71 -5.08 -3.93
C THR A 78 -1.53 -5.72 -3.22
N ARG A 79 -0.65 -6.44 -3.95
CA ARG A 79 0.55 -7.04 -3.36
C ARG A 79 1.48 -5.98 -2.77
N ILE A 80 1.68 -4.86 -3.48
CA ILE A 80 2.46 -3.71 -3.00
C ILE A 80 1.84 -3.15 -1.71
N ILE A 81 0.52 -2.90 -1.70
CA ILE A 81 -0.18 -2.40 -0.50
C ILE A 81 0.00 -3.34 0.69
N ILE A 82 -0.09 -4.66 0.50
CA ILE A 82 0.10 -5.64 1.58
C ILE A 82 1.52 -5.56 2.17
N GLN A 83 2.54 -5.47 1.32
CA GLN A 83 3.93 -5.37 1.78
C GLN A 83 4.16 -4.07 2.55
N MET A 84 3.66 -2.95 2.03
CA MET A 84 3.78 -1.64 2.68
C MET A 84 2.96 -1.55 3.97
N ALA A 85 1.78 -2.18 4.03
CA ALA A 85 0.95 -2.26 5.23
C ALA A 85 1.72 -2.96 6.37
N ALA A 86 2.39 -4.08 6.06
CA ALA A 86 3.21 -4.79 7.04
C ALA A 86 4.39 -3.94 7.54
N ALA A 87 4.98 -3.11 6.67
CA ALA A 87 6.05 -2.18 7.05
C ALA A 87 5.57 -0.95 7.83
N ASN A 88 4.29 -0.56 7.71
CA ASN A 88 3.69 0.64 8.31
C ASN A 88 2.76 0.34 9.51
N ASN A 89 3.05 -0.70 10.29
CA ASN A 89 2.36 -1.03 11.55
C ASN A 89 0.83 -1.26 11.40
N VAL A 90 0.37 -1.76 10.26
CA VAL A 90 -1.03 -2.19 10.08
C VAL A 90 -1.23 -3.54 10.78
N ARG A 91 -2.24 -3.63 11.64
CA ARG A 91 -2.50 -4.85 12.42
C ARG A 91 -3.18 -5.94 11.61
N LEU A 92 -4.16 -5.55 10.79
CA LEU A 92 -5.00 -6.47 10.03
C LEU A 92 -5.37 -5.83 8.69
N LEU A 93 -5.30 -6.61 7.62
CA LEU A 93 -5.71 -6.18 6.29
C LEU A 93 -6.70 -7.21 5.72
N HIS A 94 -7.90 -6.75 5.41
CA HIS A 94 -8.89 -7.54 4.68
C HIS A 94 -8.83 -7.17 3.20
N PHE A 95 -8.63 -8.17 2.36
CA PHE A 95 -8.73 -8.00 0.92
C PHE A 95 -10.10 -8.45 0.44
N ILE A 96 -10.80 -7.56 -0.27
CA ILE A 96 -12.10 -7.82 -0.86
C ILE A 96 -11.95 -7.73 -2.38
N ALA A 97 -11.83 -8.89 -3.03
CA ALA A 97 -12.02 -9.01 -4.46
C ALA A 97 -13.27 -9.82 -4.73
N ARG A 98 -14.26 -9.21 -5.39
CA ARG A 98 -15.18 -9.98 -6.23
C ARG A 98 -14.46 -10.15 -7.56
N THR A 99 -14.00 -11.36 -7.82
CA THR A 99 -13.52 -11.77 -9.15
C THR A 99 -14.64 -11.68 -10.17
#